data_AF-A0A5B7G5V6-F1
#
_entry.id   AF-A0A5B7G5V6-F1
#
_cell.length_a   1.000
_cell.length_b   1.000
_cell.length_c   1.000
_cell.angle_alpha   90.00
_cell.angle_beta   90.00
_cell.angle_gamma   90.00
#
_symmetry.space_group_name_H-M   'P 1'
#
loop_
_entity.id
_entity.type
_entity.pdbx_description
1 polymer ?
#
loop_
_entity_poly.entity_id
_entity_poly.type
_entity_poly.pdbx_seq_one_letter_code
_entity_poly.pdbx_strand_id
1 'polypeptide(L)'
;MLLSVKPLKVAVYKRFWLRFANLAFDLTELDNANKHFTVNNYNDSGLLQMYCHDFITKFDGQYPEHPWEQAERRIFSMILQSHSKLEIQRQVKSCRVYPCCVPGGRCMEPQLLEVNYGSDCKRACEYYPDFFNDVLSVMFLDEMEGHNVEVLE
;
A
#
# COMPACT_ATOMS: atom_id res chain seq x y z
N MET A 1 5.01 10.07 1.22
CA MET A 1 5.93 11.13 1.65
C MET A 1 5.36 12.45 1.17
N LEU A 2 5.18 13.42 2.07
CA LEU A 2 4.74 14.76 1.70
C LEU A 2 5.98 15.65 1.58
N LEU A 3 6.31 16.06 0.35
CA LEU A 3 7.52 16.82 0.01
C LEU A 3 7.30 18.33 0.10
N SER A 4 6.11 18.79 -0.29
CA SER A 4 5.72 20.20 -0.16
C SER A 4 4.20 20.29 -0.04
N VAL A 5 3.72 21.36 0.60
CA VAL A 5 2.29 21.62 0.78
C VAL A 5 1.80 22.71 -0.19
N LYS A 6 2.68 23.65 -0.56
CA LYS A 6 2.39 24.78 -1.45
C LYS A 6 3.58 25.03 -2.39
N PRO A 7 3.54 24.52 -3.64
CA PRO A 7 2.53 23.63 -4.21
C PRO A 7 2.53 22.24 -3.54
N LEU A 8 1.38 21.54 -3.55
CA LEU A 8 1.31 20.17 -3.02
C LEU A 8 2.20 19.25 -3.86
N LYS A 9 3.16 18.59 -3.20
CA LYS A 9 4.02 17.58 -3.80
C LYS A 9 4.04 16.36 -2.89
N VAL A 10 3.59 15.23 -3.42
CA VAL A 10 3.54 13.96 -2.69
C VAL A 10 4.35 12.93 -3.48
N ALA A 11 5.14 12.14 -2.78
CA ALA A 11 5.86 11.01 -3.35
C ALA A 11 5.47 9.71 -2.65
N VAL A 12 5.38 8.63 -3.40
CA VAL A 12 5.05 7.28 -2.92
C VAL A 12 6.22 6.34 -3.14
N TYR A 13 6.39 5.39 -2.22
CA TYR A 13 7.36 4.32 -2.40
C TYR A 13 6.72 3.25 -3.29
N LYS A 14 7.39 2.89 -4.40
CA LYS A 14 6.87 1.95 -5.42
C LYS A 14 6.78 0.51 -4.90
N ARG A 15 7.53 0.17 -3.85
CA ARG A 15 7.47 -1.15 -3.23
C ARG A 15 6.50 -1.13 -2.06
N PHE A 16 5.61 -2.11 -2.00
CA PHE A 16 4.65 -2.28 -0.92
C PHE A 16 4.79 -3.67 -0.30
N TRP A 17 4.26 -3.86 0.90
CA TRP A 17 4.26 -5.15 1.58
C TRP A 17 2.84 -5.58 1.91
N LEU A 18 2.55 -6.84 1.64
CA LEU A 18 1.24 -7.41 1.87
C LEU A 18 1.09 -7.88 3.31
N ARG A 19 -0.13 -7.76 3.80
CA ARG A 19 -0.55 -8.26 5.11
C ARG A 19 -1.68 -9.23 4.88
N PHE A 20 -1.44 -10.51 5.16
CA PHE A 20 -2.42 -11.57 5.00
C PHE A 20 -3.02 -11.92 6.35
N ALA A 21 -4.29 -12.31 6.36
CA ALA A 21 -4.87 -13.05 7.47
C ALA A 21 -4.24 -14.45 7.50
N ASN A 22 -4.17 -15.05 8.69
CA ASN A 22 -3.55 -16.37 8.88
C ASN A 22 -4.47 -17.52 8.45
N LEU A 23 -5.78 -17.28 8.44
CA LEU A 23 -6.80 -18.25 8.05
C LEU A 23 -7.51 -17.79 6.77
N ALA A 24 -8.05 -18.75 6.03
CA ALA A 24 -8.87 -18.47 4.86
C ALA A 24 -10.12 -17.68 5.27
N PHE A 25 -10.47 -16.68 4.46
CA PHE A 25 -11.64 -15.85 4.71
C PHE A 25 -12.94 -16.63 4.46
N ASP A 26 -13.88 -16.52 5.40
CA ASP A 26 -15.28 -16.90 5.27
C ASP A 26 -16.11 -16.04 6.24
N LEU A 27 -17.43 -16.21 6.28
CA LEU A 27 -18.32 -15.44 7.18
C LEU A 27 -18.66 -16.18 8.48
N THR A 28 -17.90 -17.20 8.83
CA THR A 28 -18.00 -17.94 10.09
C THR A 28 -16.99 -17.39 11.10
N GLU A 29 -17.23 -17.63 12.40
CA GLU A 29 -16.30 -17.23 13.48
C GLU A 29 -15.90 -15.74 13.37
N LEU A 30 -16.88 -14.84 13.34
CA LEU A 30 -16.66 -13.40 13.15
C LEU A 30 -15.79 -12.76 14.25
N ASP A 31 -15.66 -13.43 15.38
CA ASP A 31 -14.81 -13.09 16.51
C ASP A 31 -13.35 -13.56 16.34
N ASN A 32 -13.06 -14.44 15.37
CA ASN A 32 -11.72 -14.98 15.14
C ASN A 32 -10.83 -13.95 14.42
N ALA A 33 -10.00 -13.26 15.19
CA ALA A 33 -9.16 -12.20 14.66
C ALA A 33 -8.16 -12.66 13.58
N ASN A 34 -7.64 -13.89 13.68
CA ASN A 34 -6.70 -14.46 12.72
C ASN A 34 -7.33 -14.72 11.34
N LYS A 35 -8.67 -14.75 11.27
CA LYS A 35 -9.45 -14.91 10.03
C LYS A 35 -9.79 -13.56 9.39
N HIS A 36 -10.18 -12.58 10.21
CA HIS A 36 -10.78 -11.33 9.72
C HIS A 36 -9.83 -10.13 9.70
N PHE A 37 -8.74 -10.17 10.47
CA PHE A 37 -7.71 -9.14 10.51
C PHE A 37 -6.40 -9.61 9.87
N THR A 38 -5.69 -8.65 9.29
CA THR A 38 -4.40 -8.87 8.62
C THR A 38 -3.21 -8.35 9.43
N VAL A 39 -3.47 -7.73 10.59
CA VAL A 39 -2.43 -7.18 11.46
C VAL A 39 -2.06 -8.21 12.53
N ASN A 40 -1.20 -9.14 12.17
CA ASN A 40 -0.74 -10.21 13.07
C ASN A 40 0.72 -9.99 13.52
N ASN A 41 1.18 -8.73 13.51
CA ASN A 41 2.59 -8.35 13.74
C ASN A 41 3.08 -8.50 15.19
N TYR A 42 2.19 -8.77 16.15
CA TYR A 42 2.50 -8.72 17.58
C TYR A 42 2.23 -10.05 18.31
N ASN A 43 1.91 -11.09 17.55
CA ASN A 43 1.51 -12.39 18.08
C ASN A 43 2.50 -13.45 17.56
N ASP A 44 2.70 -14.54 18.29
CA ASP A 44 3.56 -15.68 17.89
C ASP A 44 3.02 -16.49 16.69
N SER A 45 1.89 -16.06 16.12
CA SER A 45 1.34 -16.62 14.89
C SER A 45 2.29 -16.35 13.71
N GLY A 46 2.71 -17.41 13.01
CA GLY A 46 3.60 -17.31 11.85
C GLY A 46 3.11 -16.29 10.81
N LEU A 47 3.96 -15.36 10.41
CA LEU A 47 3.62 -14.32 9.45
C LEU A 47 3.63 -14.90 8.02
N LEU A 48 2.53 -14.72 7.29
CA LEU A 48 2.49 -14.96 5.86
C LEU A 48 3.09 -13.75 5.11
N GLN A 49 3.90 -14.04 4.09
CA GLN A 49 4.71 -13.04 3.41
C GLN A 49 4.76 -13.27 1.90
N MET A 50 4.84 -12.18 1.13
CA MET A 50 4.99 -12.18 -0.33
C MET A 50 5.59 -10.83 -0.76
N TYR A 51 6.53 -10.84 -1.70
CA TYR A 51 7.06 -9.61 -2.29
C TYR A 51 6.03 -8.97 -3.22
N CYS A 52 6.06 -7.64 -3.38
CA CYS A 52 5.11 -6.94 -4.25
C CYS A 52 5.16 -7.43 -5.71
N HIS A 53 6.34 -7.74 -6.26
CA HIS A 53 6.46 -8.21 -7.65
C HIS A 53 5.84 -9.61 -7.85
N ASP A 54 5.98 -10.50 -6.88
CA ASP A 54 5.33 -11.81 -6.89
C ASP A 54 3.81 -11.66 -6.84
N PHE A 55 3.32 -10.74 -6.01
CA PHE A 55 1.91 -10.44 -5.92
C PHE A 55 1.36 -9.87 -7.21
N ILE A 56 2.04 -8.89 -7.83
CA ILE A 56 1.62 -8.29 -9.10
C ILE A 56 1.49 -9.39 -10.16
N THR A 57 2.50 -10.27 -10.26
CA THR A 57 2.48 -11.39 -11.20
C THR A 57 1.30 -12.33 -10.96
N LYS A 58 1.01 -12.67 -9.70
CA LYS A 58 -0.14 -13.52 -9.35
C LYS A 58 -1.48 -12.82 -9.59
N PHE A 59 -1.56 -11.53 -9.27
CA PHE A 59 -2.76 -10.71 -9.43
C PHE A 59 -3.14 -10.58 -10.90
N ASP A 60 -2.18 -10.22 -11.75
CA ASP A 60 -2.40 -10.08 -13.20
C ASP A 60 -2.73 -11.42 -13.85
N GLY A 61 -2.09 -12.51 -13.41
CA GLY A 61 -2.43 -13.86 -13.87
C GLY A 61 -3.83 -14.32 -13.47
N GLN A 62 -4.28 -13.94 -12.26
CA GLN A 62 -5.61 -14.30 -11.75
C GLN A 62 -6.73 -13.41 -12.32
N TYR A 63 -6.41 -12.14 -12.63
CA TYR A 63 -7.35 -11.13 -13.08
C TYR A 63 -6.84 -10.39 -14.35
N PRO A 64 -6.75 -11.08 -15.50
CA PRO A 64 -6.15 -10.49 -16.71
C PRO A 64 -6.92 -9.30 -17.26
N GLU A 65 -8.22 -9.19 -16.99
CA GLU A 65 -9.06 -8.04 -17.38
C GLU A 65 -8.86 -6.81 -16.47
N HIS A 66 -8.16 -6.96 -15.35
CA HIS A 66 -7.95 -5.94 -14.33
C HIS A 66 -6.47 -5.88 -13.93
N PRO A 67 -5.58 -5.37 -14.79
CA PRO A 67 -4.15 -5.31 -14.47
C PRO A 67 -3.89 -4.44 -13.24
N TRP A 68 -2.93 -4.85 -12.42
CA TRP A 68 -2.54 -4.18 -11.18
C TRP A 68 -2.31 -2.68 -11.36
N GLU A 69 -1.66 -2.29 -12.46
CA GLU A 69 -1.35 -0.91 -12.80
C GLU A 69 -2.60 0.01 -12.75
N GLN A 70 -3.80 -0.49 -13.08
CA GLN A 70 -5.04 0.29 -12.95
C GLN A 70 -5.44 0.51 -11.49
N ALA A 71 -5.32 -0.52 -10.64
CA ALA A 71 -5.59 -0.40 -9.22
C ALA A 71 -4.55 0.51 -8.54
N GLU A 72 -3.28 0.38 -8.92
CA GLU A 72 -2.17 1.19 -8.41
C GLU A 72 -2.39 2.69 -8.69
N ARG A 73 -2.74 3.05 -9.93
CA ARG A 73 -3.10 4.44 -10.27
C ARG A 73 -4.24 4.99 -9.41
N ARG A 74 -5.26 4.18 -9.12
CA ARG A 74 -6.37 4.58 -8.23
C ARG A 74 -5.89 4.77 -6.80
N ILE A 75 -5.01 3.88 -6.29
CA ILE A 75 -4.38 4.03 -4.97
C ILE A 75 -3.60 5.33 -4.89
N PHE A 76 -2.79 5.65 -5.91
CA PHE A 76 -2.01 6.89 -5.95
C PHE A 76 -2.92 8.12 -5.95
N SER A 77 -4.00 8.11 -6.73
CA SER A 77 -5.01 9.18 -6.70
C SER A 77 -5.62 9.36 -5.31
N MET A 78 -5.96 8.26 -4.62
CA MET A 78 -6.49 8.31 -3.25
C MET A 78 -5.47 8.86 -2.26
N ILE A 79 -4.19 8.51 -2.39
CA ILE A 79 -3.10 9.06 -1.58
C ILE A 79 -2.99 10.57 -1.79
N LEU A 80 -2.95 11.04 -3.03
CA LEU A 80 -2.85 12.47 -3.35
C LEU A 80 -4.06 13.25 -2.80
N GLN A 81 -5.28 12.73 -3.01
CA GLN A 81 -6.51 13.34 -2.48
C GLN A 81 -6.55 13.37 -0.94
N SER A 82 -5.94 12.39 -0.27
CA SER A 82 -5.88 12.38 1.20
C SER A 82 -4.99 13.48 1.77
N HIS A 83 -3.98 13.92 1.02
CA HIS A 83 -3.08 15.01 1.40
C HIS A 83 -3.61 16.39 0.97
N SER A 84 -4.38 16.49 -0.11
CA SER A 84 -4.94 17.78 -0.55
C SER A 84 -5.95 18.36 0.44
N LYS A 85 -6.61 17.49 1.24
CA LYS A 85 -7.58 17.93 2.25
C LYS A 85 -6.93 18.35 3.58
N LEU A 86 -5.70 17.93 3.86
CA LEU A 86 -5.07 18.02 5.18
C LEU A 86 -3.58 18.32 5.00
N GLU A 87 -3.14 19.53 5.32
CA GLU A 87 -1.76 20.06 5.18
C GLU A 87 -0.74 19.38 6.14
N ILE A 88 -0.80 18.06 6.34
CA ILE A 88 0.00 17.32 7.32
C ILE A 88 0.61 16.09 6.65
N GLN A 89 1.88 15.80 6.96
CA GLN A 89 2.54 14.58 6.48
C GLN A 89 1.76 13.33 6.90
N ARG A 90 1.47 12.44 5.95
CA ARG A 90 0.68 11.24 6.16
C ARG A 90 1.31 10.06 5.42
N GLN A 91 1.20 8.87 5.99
CA GLN A 91 1.57 7.62 5.32
C GLN A 91 0.34 6.71 5.24
N VAL A 92 -0.07 6.39 4.00
CA VAL A 92 -1.08 5.35 3.79
C VAL A 92 -0.44 4.01 4.13
N LYS A 93 -0.95 3.36 5.18
CA LYS A 93 -0.41 2.09 5.69
C LYS A 93 -1.21 0.89 5.21
N SER A 94 -2.51 1.06 5.02
CA SER A 94 -3.36 -0.02 4.51
C SER A 94 -4.35 0.48 3.47
N CYS A 95 -4.29 -0.21 2.34
CA CYS A 95 -5.27 -0.18 1.29
C CYS A 95 -5.68 -1.62 1.04
N ARG A 96 -6.93 -1.82 0.66
CA ARG A 96 -7.49 -3.14 0.40
C ARG A 96 -8.17 -3.10 -0.95
N VAL A 97 -7.84 -4.05 -1.84
CA VAL A 97 -8.37 -4.11 -3.20
C VAL A 97 -9.36 -5.26 -3.28
N TYR A 98 -10.55 -4.98 -3.80
CA TYR A 98 -11.57 -6.01 -4.04
C TYR A 98 -12.26 -5.83 -5.38
N PRO A 99 -12.83 -6.92 -5.94
CA PRO A 99 -13.75 -6.81 -7.05
C PRO A 99 -14.99 -6.03 -6.61
N CYS A 100 -15.26 -4.92 -7.29
CA CYS A 100 -16.47 -4.13 -7.16
C CYS A 100 -17.31 -4.30 -8.42
N CYS A 101 -18.62 -4.52 -8.26
CA CYS A 101 -19.56 -4.50 -9.36
C CYS A 101 -20.05 -3.06 -9.54
N VAL A 102 -19.50 -2.35 -10.53
CA VAL A 102 -19.97 -1.02 -10.91
C VAL A 102 -20.82 -1.11 -12.19
N PRO A 103 -21.77 -0.18 -12.43
CA PRO A 103 -22.46 -0.11 -13.71
C PRO A 103 -21.44 0.11 -14.83
N GLY A 104 -21.21 -0.92 -15.65
CA GLY A 104 -20.15 -0.95 -16.67
C GLY A 104 -19.19 -2.15 -16.59
N GLY A 105 -19.25 -2.96 -15.53
CA GLY A 105 -18.48 -4.20 -15.41
C GLY A 105 -18.00 -4.46 -13.98
N ARG A 106 -17.31 -5.59 -13.78
CA ARG A 106 -16.49 -5.76 -12.58
C ARG A 106 -15.25 -4.88 -12.74
N CYS A 107 -14.83 -4.22 -11.67
CA CYS A 107 -13.53 -3.55 -11.61
C CYS A 107 -12.85 -3.90 -10.29
N MET A 108 -11.52 -3.82 -10.26
CA MET A 108 -10.78 -3.90 -8.99
C MET A 108 -10.72 -2.50 -8.39
N GLU A 109 -11.39 -2.32 -7.26
CA GLU A 109 -11.49 -1.03 -6.59
C GLU A 109 -10.70 -1.04 -5.28
N PRO A 110 -9.68 -0.17 -5.14
CA PRO A 110 -8.99 0.04 -3.88
C PRO A 110 -9.87 0.81 -2.89
N GLN A 111 -9.79 0.43 -1.62
CA GLN A 111 -10.39 1.13 -0.49
C GLN A 111 -9.31 1.53 0.51
N LEU A 112 -9.29 2.83 0.86
CA LEU A 112 -8.43 3.38 1.89
C LEU A 112 -9.04 3.08 3.25
N LEU A 113 -8.33 2.31 4.07
CA LEU A 113 -8.82 1.93 5.40
C LEU A 113 -8.33 2.90 6.47
N GLU A 114 -7.01 3.15 6.50
CA GLU A 114 -6.39 4.04 7.46
C GLU A 114 -5.14 4.72 6.91
N VAL A 115 -4.86 5.90 7.46
CA VAL A 115 -3.67 6.70 7.21
C VAL A 115 -3.00 6.98 8.55
N ASN A 116 -1.74 6.61 8.68
CA ASN A 116 -1.00 6.76 9.92
C ASN A 116 0.06 7.85 9.83
N TYR A 117 0.44 8.36 11.00
CA TYR A 117 1.63 9.18 11.19
C TYR A 117 2.65 8.36 11.98
N GLY A 118 3.87 8.20 11.47
CA GLY A 118 4.93 7.42 12.12
C GLY A 118 4.72 5.90 12.06
N SER A 119 4.64 5.34 10.86
CA SER A 119 4.48 3.88 10.70
C SER A 119 5.71 3.12 11.18
N ASP A 120 5.50 1.93 11.76
CA ASP A 120 6.56 0.96 11.95
C ASP A 120 7.06 0.45 10.58
N CYS A 121 8.32 0.78 10.28
CA CYS A 121 9.01 0.44 9.05
C CYS A 121 9.99 -0.74 9.21
N LYS A 122 10.02 -1.44 10.35
CA LYS A 122 10.94 -2.56 10.58
C LYS A 122 10.86 -3.60 9.45
N ARG A 123 9.64 -3.98 9.06
CA ARG A 123 9.41 -4.91 7.94
C ARG A 123 9.82 -4.31 6.60
N ALA A 124 9.62 -3.01 6.39
CA ALA A 124 10.07 -2.39 5.14
C ALA A 124 11.59 -2.55 4.97
N CYS A 125 12.35 -2.36 6.05
CA CYS A 125 13.80 -2.53 6.05
C CYS A 125 14.26 -3.99 5.93
N GLU A 126 13.52 -4.94 6.52
CA GLU A 126 13.81 -6.37 6.38
C GLU A 126 13.63 -6.84 4.93
N TYR A 127 12.64 -6.31 4.22
CA TYR A 127 12.32 -6.71 2.85
C TYR A 127 13.12 -5.94 1.81
N TYR A 128 13.37 -4.66 2.10
CA TYR A 128 14.04 -3.72 1.22
C TYR A 128 15.06 -2.95 2.04
N PRO A 129 16.31 -3.44 2.14
CA PRO A 129 17.36 -2.82 2.95
C PRO A 129 17.61 -1.34 2.59
N ASP A 130 17.42 -0.97 1.32
CA ASP A 130 17.56 0.40 0.83
C ASP A 130 16.35 1.30 1.09
N PHE A 131 15.31 0.81 1.77
CA PHE A 131 14.08 1.57 2.03
C PHE A 131 14.35 2.97 2.63
N PHE A 132 15.18 3.04 3.67
CA PHE A 132 15.51 4.33 4.26
C PHE A 132 16.43 5.16 3.38
N ASN A 133 17.33 4.54 2.62
CA ASN A 133 18.19 5.26 1.69
C ASN A 133 17.33 5.97 0.64
N ASP A 134 16.41 5.24 -0.01
CA ASP A 134 15.47 5.79 -0.99
C ASP A 134 14.61 6.93 -0.40
N VAL A 135 14.06 6.72 0.80
CA VAL A 135 13.20 7.71 1.46
C VAL A 135 13.98 8.97 1.84
N LEU A 136 15.19 8.82 2.38
CA LEU A 136 16.03 9.94 2.81
C LEU A 136 16.60 10.73 1.62
N SER A 137 17.04 10.05 0.56
CA SER A 137 17.48 10.68 -0.70
C SER A 137 16.40 11.60 -1.25
N VAL A 138 15.16 11.13 -1.28
CA VAL A 138 14.02 11.93 -1.75
C VAL A 138 13.67 13.07 -0.81
N MET A 139 13.60 12.85 0.51
CA MET A 139 13.14 13.87 1.44
C MET A 139 14.18 14.95 1.74
N PHE A 140 15.48 14.64 1.67
CA PHE A 140 16.54 15.53 2.12
C PHE A 140 17.53 15.94 1.03
N LEU A 141 17.66 15.14 -0.04
CA LEU A 141 18.60 15.43 -1.14
C LEU A 141 17.90 15.84 -2.44
N ASP A 142 16.57 15.72 -2.52
CA ASP A 142 15.77 15.93 -3.74
C ASP A 142 16.20 14.98 -4.90
N GLU A 143 16.73 13.80 -4.55
CA GLU A 143 17.22 12.79 -5.47
C GLU A 143 16.17 11.70 -5.68
N MET A 144 15.51 11.70 -6.84
CA MET A 144 14.45 10.74 -7.19
C MET A 144 14.92 9.63 -8.13
N GLU A 145 15.95 9.92 -8.94
CA GLU A 145 16.43 9.01 -9.98
C GLU A 145 17.16 7.82 -9.36
N GLY A 146 16.91 6.61 -9.89
CA GLY A 146 17.49 5.38 -9.36
C GLY A 146 16.85 4.86 -8.06
N HIS A 147 15.95 5.63 -7.43
CA HIS A 147 15.27 5.23 -6.21
C HIS A 147 13.90 4.58 -6.47
N ASN A 148 13.42 3.76 -5.53
CA ASN A 148 12.11 3.12 -5.63
C ASN A 148 10.96 4.07 -5.25
N VAL A 149 10.99 5.30 -5.77
CA VAL A 149 10.00 6.35 -5.50
C VAL A 149 9.31 6.80 -6.79
N GLU A 150 8.09 7.29 -6.66
CA GLU A 150 7.31 7.96 -7.69
C GLU A 150 6.71 9.25 -7.11
N VAL A 151 6.86 10.36 -7.84
CA VAL A 151 6.21 11.63 -7.48
C VAL A 151 4.82 11.65 -8.10
N LEU A 152 3.82 11.92 -7.28
CA LEU A 152 2.44 12.04 -7.71
C LEU A 152 2.18 13.46 -8.20
N GLU A 153 1.58 13.55 -9.39
CA GLU A 153 1.09 14.79 -10.00
C GLU A 153 -0.43 14.92 -9.89
#